data_AF-A0A914Z5T4-F1
#
_entry.id   AF-A0A914Z5T4-F1
#
_cell.length_a   1.000
_cell.length_b   1.000
_cell.length_c   1.000
_cell.angle_alpha   90.00
_cell.angle_beta   90.00
_cell.angle_gamma   90.00
#
_symmetry.space_group_name_H-M   'P 1'
#
loop_
_entity.id
_entity.type
_entity.pdbx_description
1 polymer ?
#
loop_
_entity_poly.entity_id
_entity_poly.type
_entity_poly.pdbx_seq_one_letter_code
_entity_poly.pdbx_strand_id
1 'polypeptide(L)'
;MGNRHFGFMLSGGLDSSLIATIASKLLTEKPIAFSVGFEDSPDLENARLVAEFLDIPHKILVITPQDCLDIIPEVVYALETFDPLIIRCGIAHYLLCRHIAATSDVKVLYLGRG
;
A
#
# COMPACT_ATOMS: atom_id res chain seq x y z
N MET A 1 20.87 -11.02 11.84
CA MET A 1 20.01 -10.79 10.66
C MET A 1 19.56 -9.34 10.73
N GLY A 2 19.92 -8.50 9.76
CA GLY A 2 19.81 -7.03 9.86
C GLY A 2 18.38 -6.55 10.09
N ASN A 3 18.23 -5.45 10.83
CA ASN A 3 16.97 -4.73 11.03
C ASN A 3 16.31 -4.44 9.67
N ARG A 4 15.34 -5.26 9.28
CA ARG A 4 14.51 -5.01 8.10
C ARG A 4 13.27 -4.31 8.58
N HIS A 5 13.05 -3.08 8.15
CA HIS A 5 11.82 -2.37 8.46
C HIS A 5 10.67 -3.00 7.69
N PHE A 6 9.64 -3.42 8.42
CA PHE A 6 8.42 -3.99 7.90
C PHE A 6 7.41 -2.88 7.61
N GLY A 7 6.74 -2.97 6.48
CA GLY A 7 5.59 -2.15 6.15
C GLY A 7 4.37 -3.02 5.84
N PHE A 8 3.21 -2.40 5.78
CA PHE A 8 2.00 -3.03 5.28
C PHE A 8 1.20 -2.05 4.44
N MET A 9 0.48 -2.59 3.46
CA MET A 9 -0.45 -1.81 2.66
C MET A 9 -1.80 -1.77 3.37
N LEU A 10 -2.29 -0.56 3.61
CA LEU A 10 -3.53 -0.30 4.31
C LEU A 10 -4.52 0.41 3.37
N SER A 11 -5.64 -0.23 3.06
CA SER A 11 -6.71 0.41 2.28
C SER A 11 -7.86 0.93 3.15
N GLY A 12 -7.82 0.65 4.45
CA GLY A 12 -8.94 0.88 5.36
C GLY A 12 -10.04 -0.21 5.29
N GLY A 13 -9.96 -1.14 4.33
CA GLY A 13 -10.84 -2.29 4.24
C GLY A 13 -10.53 -3.36 5.30
N LEU A 14 -11.54 -4.20 5.60
CA LEU A 14 -11.52 -5.21 6.67
C LEU A 14 -10.24 -6.05 6.68
N ASP A 15 -9.85 -6.62 5.55
CA ASP A 15 -8.73 -7.56 5.46
C ASP A 15 -7.40 -6.88 5.81
N SER A 16 -7.14 -5.72 5.20
CA SER A 16 -5.92 -4.95 5.46
C SER A 16 -5.85 -4.45 6.91
N SER A 17 -6.98 -4.02 7.46
CA SER A 17 -7.10 -3.55 8.84
C SER A 17 -6.87 -4.67 9.85
N LEU A 18 -7.38 -5.88 9.55
CA LEU A 18 -7.15 -7.07 10.38
C LEU A 18 -5.67 -7.45 10.39
N ILE A 19 -5.03 -7.52 9.22
CA ILE A 19 -3.60 -7.82 9.11
C ILE A 19 -2.76 -6.76 9.82
N ALA A 20 -3.07 -5.46 9.66
CA ALA A 20 -2.37 -4.38 10.35
C ALA A 20 -2.52 -4.48 11.87
N THR A 21 -3.71 -4.83 12.36
CA THR A 21 -3.97 -5.02 13.79
C THR A 21 -3.17 -6.20 14.35
N ILE A 22 -3.15 -7.33 13.63
CA ILE A 22 -2.39 -8.52 14.04
C ILE A 22 -0.89 -8.22 14.02
N ALA A 23 -0.39 -7.61 12.95
CA ALA A 23 1.01 -7.24 12.82
C ALA A 23 1.46 -6.30 13.95
N SER A 24 0.65 -5.28 14.28
CA SER A 24 0.95 -4.33 15.35
C SER A 24 0.99 -4.97 16.74
N LYS A 25 0.29 -6.10 16.96
CA LYS A 25 0.33 -6.85 18.22
C LYS A 25 1.50 -7.81 18.32
N LEU A 26 1.98 -8.34 17.20
CA LEU A 26 3.01 -9.39 17.17
C LEU A 26 4.42 -8.86 16.95
N LEU A 27 4.57 -7.70 16.31
CA LEU A 27 5.87 -7.10 16.02
C LEU A 27 6.39 -6.29 17.21
N THR A 28 7.68 -6.45 17.52
CA THR A 28 8.37 -5.68 18.57
C THR A 28 8.57 -4.22 18.19
N GLU A 29 8.80 -3.95 16.89
CA GLU A 29 8.86 -2.60 16.32
C GLU A 29 7.53 -2.27 15.66
N LYS A 30 7.02 -1.04 15.88
CA LYS A 30 5.77 -0.58 15.25
C LYS A 30 5.94 -0.57 13.72
N PRO A 31 5.07 -1.27 12.97
CA PRO A 31 5.17 -1.30 11.52
C PRO A 31 4.71 0.02 10.91
N ILE A 32 5.13 0.32 9.69
CA ILE A 32 4.72 1.53 8.96
C ILE A 32 3.57 1.22 7.98
N ALA A 33 2.52 2.03 8.00
CA ALA A 33 1.39 1.92 7.06
C ALA A 33 1.71 2.67 5.77
N PHE A 34 1.33 2.07 4.63
CA PHE A 34 1.33 2.72 3.33
C PHE A 34 -0.04 2.63 2.67
N SER A 35 -0.52 3.74 2.14
CA SER A 35 -1.76 3.80 1.35
C SER A 35 -1.54 4.53 0.04
N VAL A 36 -2.35 4.21 -0.96
CA VAL A 36 -2.38 4.89 -2.24
C VAL A 36 -3.82 5.17 -2.63
N GLY A 37 -4.10 6.35 -3.19
CA GLY A 37 -5.45 6.71 -3.61
C GLY A 37 -5.52 8.11 -4.20
N PHE A 38 -6.72 8.48 -4.67
CA PHE A 38 -7.03 9.86 -5.05
C PHE A 38 -7.26 10.71 -3.79
N GLU A 39 -7.08 12.03 -3.90
CA GLU A 39 -7.07 12.96 -2.76
C GLU A 39 -8.31 12.83 -1.85
N ASP A 40 -9.50 12.70 -2.46
CA ASP A 40 -10.78 12.57 -1.76
C ASP A 40 -11.30 11.12 -1.68
N SER A 41 -10.40 10.13 -1.76
CA SER A 41 -10.82 8.73 -1.69
C SER A 41 -11.27 8.35 -0.28
N PRO A 42 -12.46 7.72 -0.12
CA PRO A 42 -12.92 7.22 1.18
C PRO A 42 -11.98 6.14 1.75
N ASP A 43 -11.24 5.44 0.89
CA ASP A 43 -10.24 4.46 1.32
C ASP A 43 -9.09 5.13 2.09
N LEU A 44 -8.68 6.33 1.69
CA LEU A 44 -7.64 7.08 2.40
C LEU A 44 -8.14 7.59 3.76
N GLU A 45 -9.39 8.03 3.84
CA GLU A 45 -10.01 8.42 5.11
C GLU A 45 -10.08 7.23 6.09
N ASN A 46 -10.59 6.09 5.62
CA ASN A 46 -10.66 4.87 6.42
C ASN A 46 -9.27 4.36 6.84
N ALA A 47 -8.29 4.41 5.93
CA ALA A 47 -6.92 4.03 6.25
C ALA A 47 -6.30 4.94 7.32
N ARG A 48 -6.56 6.25 7.29
CA ARG A 48 -6.11 7.18 8.33
C ARG A 48 -6.70 6.84 9.69
N LEU A 49 -8.01 6.58 9.74
CA LEU A 49 -8.69 6.20 10.99
C LEU A 49 -8.10 4.93 11.60
N VAL A 50 -7.79 3.92 10.77
CA VAL A 50 -7.19 2.67 11.24
C VAL A 50 -5.75 2.88 11.72
N ALA A 51 -4.95 3.68 11.00
CA ALA A 51 -3.59 3.98 11.41
C ALA A 51 -3.53 4.78 12.72
N GLU A 52 -4.45 5.75 12.89
CA GLU A 52 -4.62 6.51 14.12
C GLU A 52 -5.04 5.61 15.28
N PHE A 53 -6.02 4.73 15.06
CA PHE A 53 -6.47 3.76 16.06
C PHE A 53 -5.33 2.82 16.54
N LEU A 54 -4.44 2.44 15.64
CA LEU A 54 -3.30 1.58 15.96
C LEU A 54 -2.06 2.34 16.46
N ASP A 55 -2.08 3.67 16.43
CA ASP A 55 -0.95 4.56 16.77
C ASP A 55 0.34 4.17 16.02
N ILE A 56 0.25 4.03 14.70
CA ILE A 56 1.36 3.67 13.81
C ILE A 56 1.63 4.72 12.73
N PRO A 57 2.89 4.91 12.30
CA PRO A 57 3.17 5.94 11.30
C PRO A 57 2.56 5.55 9.96
N HIS A 58 1.96 6.53 9.28
CA HIS A 58 1.21 6.31 8.04
C HIS A 58 1.69 7.24 6.93
N LYS A 59 2.08 6.65 5.80
CA LYS A 59 2.47 7.36 4.59
C LYS A 59 1.43 7.16 3.50
N ILE A 60 0.98 8.26 2.90
CA ILE A 60 -0.07 8.26 1.88
C ILE A 60 0.53 8.79 0.58
N LEU A 61 0.38 7.99 -0.49
CA LEU A 61 0.66 8.40 -1.86
C LEU A 61 -0.65 8.84 -2.51
N VAL A 62 -0.80 10.15 -2.72
CA VAL A 62 -1.90 10.69 -3.52
C VAL A 62 -1.50 10.61 -5.00
N ILE A 63 -2.38 10.05 -5.83
CA ILE A 63 -2.17 9.90 -7.29
C ILE A 63 -3.26 10.62 -8.06
N THR A 64 -2.99 10.91 -9.34
CA THR A 64 -3.96 11.50 -10.27
C THR A 64 -4.40 10.48 -11.33
N PRO A 65 -5.53 10.71 -12.03
CA PRO A 65 -5.93 9.86 -13.14
C PRO A 65 -4.87 9.79 -14.25
N GLN A 66 -4.10 10.88 -14.46
CA GLN A 66 -3.05 10.92 -15.46
C GLN A 66 -1.89 9.98 -15.08
N ASP A 67 -1.48 9.96 -13.81
CA ASP A 67 -0.45 9.03 -13.32
C ASP A 67 -0.83 7.56 -13.58
N CYS A 68 -2.13 7.24 -13.44
CA CYS A 68 -2.66 5.91 -13.73
C CYS A 68 -2.62 5.57 -15.22
N LEU A 69 -2.87 6.53 -16.11
CA LEU A 69 -2.87 6.32 -17.57
C LEU A 69 -1.44 6.17 -18.11
N ASP A 70 -0.53 7.02 -17.64
CA ASP A 70 0.85 7.06 -18.13
C ASP A 70 1.63 5.78 -17.80
N ILE A 71 1.26 5.09 -16.72
CA ILE A 71 1.96 3.90 -16.25
C ILE A 71 1.45 2.59 -16.84
N ILE A 72 0.34 2.61 -17.59
CA ILE A 72 -0.27 1.38 -18.13
C ILE A 72 0.74 0.50 -18.89
N PRO A 73 1.58 1.02 -19.80
CA PRO A 73 2.55 0.18 -20.51
C PRO A 73 3.55 -0.51 -19.59
N GLU A 74 4.04 0.19 -18.57
CA GLU A 74 4.98 -0.37 -17.58
C GLU A 74 4.32 -1.46 -16.72
N VAL A 75 3.06 -1.25 -16.34
CA VAL A 75 2.29 -2.21 -15.54
C VAL A 75 1.98 -3.47 -16.35
N VAL A 76 1.58 -3.33 -17.61
CA VAL A 76 1.35 -4.46 -18.52
C VAL A 76 2.64 -5.27 -18.69
N TYR A 77 3.77 -4.57 -18.87
CA TYR A 77 5.07 -5.22 -18.97
C TYR A 77 5.43 -5.98 -17.68
N ALA A 78 5.24 -5.36 -16.51
CA ALA A 78 5.60 -5.96 -15.22
C ALA A 78 4.69 -7.14 -14.81
N LEU A 79 3.43 -7.13 -15.23
CA LEU A 79 2.45 -8.17 -14.91
C LEU A 79 2.34 -9.26 -15.99
N GLU A 80 2.94 -9.04 -17.16
CA GLU A 80 2.93 -9.96 -18.30
C GLU A 80 1.50 -10.40 -18.71
N THR A 81 0.50 -9.52 -18.55
CA THR A 81 -0.90 -9.82 -18.82
C THR A 81 -1.64 -8.61 -19.40
N PHE A 82 -2.67 -8.91 -20.20
CA PHE A 82 -3.60 -7.93 -20.77
C PHE A 82 -4.97 -7.94 -20.09
N ASP A 83 -5.14 -8.70 -19.00
CA ASP A 83 -6.39 -8.74 -18.26
C ASP A 83 -6.69 -7.36 -17.62
N PRO A 84 -7.82 -6.71 -17.98
CA PRO A 84 -8.11 -5.36 -17.53
C PRO A 84 -8.39 -5.27 -16.02
N LEU A 85 -8.90 -6.33 -15.39
CA LEU A 85 -9.14 -6.37 -13.95
C LEU A 85 -7.80 -6.43 -13.20
N ILE A 86 -6.87 -7.27 -13.68
CA ILE A 86 -5.54 -7.39 -13.09
C ILE A 86 -4.75 -6.10 -13.28
N ILE A 87 -4.75 -5.53 -14.48
CA ILE A 87 -4.04 -4.27 -14.77
C ILE A 87 -4.57 -3.13 -13.91
N ARG A 88 -5.90 -2.96 -13.84
CA ARG A 88 -6.52 -1.90 -13.03
C ARG A 88 -6.07 -1.96 -11.58
N CYS A 89 -6.06 -3.15 -10.98
CA CYS A 89 -5.61 -3.35 -9.60
C CYS A 89 -4.08 -3.22 -9.46
N GLY A 90 -3.34 -3.57 -10.51
CA GLY A 90 -1.88 -3.52 -10.55
C GLY A 90 -1.32 -2.11 -10.59
N ILE A 91 -1.99 -1.16 -11.24
CA ILE A 91 -1.55 0.24 -11.35
C ILE A 91 -1.29 0.86 -9.97
N ALA A 92 -2.27 0.79 -9.07
CA ALA A 92 -2.16 1.36 -7.73
C ALA A 92 -1.02 0.68 -6.93
N HIS A 93 -0.93 -0.65 -6.99
CA HIS A 93 0.13 -1.40 -6.32
C HIS A 93 1.52 -1.05 -6.87
N TYR A 94 1.65 -0.94 -8.19
CA TYR A 94 2.91 -0.64 -8.85
C TYR A 94 3.42 0.76 -8.47
N LEU A 95 2.53 1.77 -8.54
CA LEU A 95 2.85 3.14 -8.14
C LEU A 95 3.26 3.21 -6.66
N LEU A 96 2.54 2.53 -5.78
CA LEU A 96 2.88 2.52 -4.36
C LEU A 96 4.22 1.82 -4.10
N CYS A 97 4.45 0.64 -4.66
CA CYS A 97 5.73 -0.07 -4.52
C CYS A 97 6.90 0.76 -5.04
N ARG A 98 6.75 1.44 -6.18
CA ARG A 98 7.75 2.36 -6.74
C ARG A 98 8.05 3.51 -5.80
N HIS A 99 7.00 4.11 -5.21
CA HIS A 99 7.16 5.17 -4.21
C HIS A 99 7.85 4.69 -2.93
N ILE A 100 7.47 3.53 -2.39
CA ILE A 100 8.08 2.94 -1.19
C ILE A 100 9.56 2.67 -1.43
N ALA A 101 9.91 2.11 -2.60
CA ALA A 101 11.29 1.83 -2.96
C ALA A 101 12.15 3.10 -3.07
N ALA A 102 11.57 4.23 -3.49
CA ALA A 102 12.25 5.50 -3.64
C ALA A 102 12.36 6.30 -2.32
N THR A 103 11.44 6.11 -1.38
CA THR A 103 11.26 7.01 -0.21
C THR A 103 11.46 6.34 1.14
N SER A 104 11.76 5.04 1.17
CA SER A 104 11.92 4.29 2.41
C SER A 104 12.88 3.10 2.28
N ASP A 105 13.37 2.65 3.42
CA ASP A 105 14.19 1.44 3.54
C ASP A 105 13.36 0.16 3.74
N VAL A 106 12.03 0.25 3.59
CA VAL A 106 11.13 -0.91 3.75
C VAL A 106 11.37 -1.89 2.62
N LYS A 107 11.72 -3.13 2.97
CA LYS A 107 11.96 -4.23 2.01
C LYS A 107 10.94 -5.36 2.11
N VAL A 108 10.11 -5.37 3.15
CA VAL A 108 9.07 -6.38 3.36
C VAL A 108 7.73 -5.66 3.55
N LEU A 109 6.76 -6.01 2.69
CA LEU A 109 5.40 -5.47 2.71
C LEU A 109 4.40 -6.59 2.96
N TYR A 110 3.55 -6.43 3.97
CA TYR A 110 2.39 -7.29 4.20
C TYR A 110 1.17 -6.76 3.46
N LEU A 111 0.39 -7.68 2.89
CA LEU A 111 -0.80 -7.44 2.09
C LEU A 111 -1.97 -8.23 2.68
N GLY A 112 -3.18 -7.67 2.60
CA GLY A 112 -4.42 -8.34 3.02
C GLY A 112 -5.13 -9.14 1.92
N ARG A 113 -4.49 -9.39 0.77
CA ARG A 113 -5.12 -10.19 -0.31
C ARG A 113 -5.06 -11.68 0.00
N GLY A 114 -6.15 -12.37 -0.30
CA GLY A 114 -6.25 -13.84 -0.39
C GLY A 114 -6.50 -14.32 -1.81
#